data_AF-T1CEK1-F1
#
_entry.id   AF-T1CEK1-F1
#
_cell.length_a   1.000
_cell.length_b   1.000
_cell.length_c   1.000
_cell.angle_alpha   90.00
_cell.angle_beta   90.00
_cell.angle_gamma   90.00
#
_symmetry.space_group_name_H-M   'P 1'
#
loop_
_entity.id
_entity.type
_entity.pdbx_description
1 polymer ?
#
loop_
_entity_poly.entity_id
_entity_poly.type
_entity_poly.pdbx_seq_one_letter_code
_entity_poly.pdbx_strand_id
1 'polypeptide(L)'
;KSENMKLSFGSTCHGAGRKFSRKRSMETFGSEDVKANMERNGIYLRTLSNSTIAEESPGSYKDIDEVISAVIGANLALPVARNVPIAVMKG
;
A
#
# COMPACT_ATOMS: atom_id res chain seq x y z
N LYS A 1 20.66 9.43 12.90
CA LYS A 1 19.58 10.21 13.57
C LYS A 1 19.72 11.72 13.35
N SER A 2 20.90 12.33 13.38
CA SER A 2 21.05 13.79 13.16
C SER A 2 20.75 14.26 11.73
N GLU A 3 20.82 13.37 10.75
CA GLU A 3 20.70 13.73 9.33
C GLU A 3 19.24 13.94 8.90
N ASN A 4 18.34 13.01 9.18
CA ASN A 4 16.89 13.20 8.98
C ASN A 4 16.38 14.50 9.64
N MET A 5 16.78 14.76 10.90
CA MET A 5 16.38 15.99 11.61
C MET A 5 16.72 17.28 10.84
N LYS A 6 17.80 17.27 10.04
CA LYS A 6 18.22 18.40 9.20
C LYS A 6 17.50 18.41 7.84
N LEU A 7 17.25 17.24 7.25
CA LEU A 7 16.71 17.12 5.90
C LEU A 7 15.18 17.27 5.83
N SER A 8 14.45 16.77 6.82
CA SER A 8 12.98 16.71 6.78
C SER A 8 12.34 16.98 8.15
N PHE A 9 13.04 17.65 9.05
CA PHE A 9 12.56 17.95 10.41
C PHE A 9 12.14 16.68 11.19
N GLY A 10 12.81 15.55 10.94
CA GLY A 10 12.48 14.28 11.62
C GLY A 10 11.30 13.54 10.99
N SER A 11 10.90 13.86 9.76
CA SER A 11 9.72 13.28 9.09
C SER A 11 10.08 12.22 8.05
N THR A 12 9.13 11.34 7.73
CA THR A 12 9.26 10.29 6.69
C THR A 12 7.92 9.99 6.01
N CYS A 13 7.89 9.05 5.05
CA CYS A 13 6.67 8.64 4.35
C CYS A 13 5.68 7.89 5.26
N HIS A 14 4.38 7.98 4.94
CA HIS A 14 3.32 7.25 5.67
C HIS A 14 2.93 5.90 5.04
N GLY A 15 3.32 5.66 3.79
CA GLY A 15 2.94 4.48 3.02
C GLY A 15 3.15 4.67 1.52
N ALA A 16 2.61 3.76 0.71
CA ALA A 16 2.82 3.73 -0.73
C ALA A 16 2.27 4.96 -1.47
N GLY A 17 1.13 5.49 -1.01
CA GLY A 17 0.39 6.51 -1.74
C GLY A 17 -0.27 5.98 -3.02
N ARG A 18 -1.32 6.66 -3.49
CA ARG A 18 -2.08 6.19 -4.66
C ARG A 18 -1.33 6.46 -5.96
N LYS A 19 -1.41 5.49 -6.88
CA LYS A 19 -1.03 5.61 -8.30
C LYS A 19 -2.22 5.97 -9.18
N PHE A 20 -3.42 5.49 -8.83
CA PHE A 20 -4.66 5.79 -9.54
C PHE A 20 -5.66 6.55 -8.66
N SER A 21 -6.47 7.41 -9.29
CA SER A 21 -7.65 7.98 -8.64
C SER A 21 -8.63 6.85 -8.28
N ARG A 22 -9.50 7.09 -7.30
CA ARG A 22 -10.53 6.13 -6.87
C ARG A 22 -11.39 5.66 -8.04
N LYS A 23 -11.90 6.61 -8.82
CA LYS A 23 -12.71 6.34 -10.02
C LYS A 23 -11.95 5.46 -11.02
N ARG A 24 -10.71 5.84 -11.36
CA ARG A 24 -9.89 5.04 -12.29
C ARG A 24 -9.62 3.63 -11.75
N SER A 25 -9.45 3.49 -10.44
CA SER A 25 -9.22 2.19 -9.81
C SER A 25 -10.43 1.27 -9.98
N MET A 26 -11.64 1.78 -9.72
CA MET A 26 -12.88 1.04 -9.92
C MET A 26 -13.17 0.68 -11.39
N GLU A 27 -12.73 1.52 -12.33
CA GLU A 27 -12.83 1.24 -13.78
C GLU A 27 -11.79 0.24 -14.28
N THR A 28 -10.63 0.15 -13.60
CA THR A 28 -9.49 -0.67 -14.03
C THR A 28 -9.51 -2.06 -13.43
N PHE A 29 -9.96 -2.21 -12.18
CA PHE A 29 -9.86 -3.44 -11.42
C PHE A 29 -11.23 -4.06 -11.16
N GLY A 30 -11.42 -5.30 -11.59
CA GLY A 30 -12.59 -6.09 -11.21
C GLY A 30 -12.50 -6.57 -9.76
N SER A 31 -13.52 -6.27 -8.93
CA SER A 31 -13.51 -6.63 -7.51
C SER A 31 -13.31 -8.13 -7.26
N GLU A 32 -13.93 -8.98 -8.08
CA GLU A 32 -13.80 -10.44 -7.93
C GLU A 32 -12.42 -10.95 -8.34
N ASP A 33 -11.82 -10.37 -9.37
CA ASP A 33 -10.45 -10.71 -9.78
C ASP A 33 -9.43 -10.32 -8.69
N VAL A 34 -9.62 -9.14 -8.09
CA VAL A 34 -8.79 -8.68 -6.97
C VAL A 34 -8.96 -9.62 -5.78
N LYS A 35 -10.19 -9.96 -5.41
CA LYS A 35 -10.46 -10.89 -4.31
C LYS A 35 -9.84 -12.27 -4.56
N ALA A 36 -10.04 -12.84 -5.73
CA ALA A 36 -9.44 -14.12 -6.12
C ALA A 36 -7.90 -14.05 -6.12
N ASN A 37 -7.31 -12.94 -6.54
CA ASN A 37 -5.87 -12.73 -6.46
C ASN A 37 -5.38 -12.71 -5.00
N MET A 38 -6.08 -12.01 -4.10
CA MET A 38 -5.74 -11.98 -2.68
C MET A 38 -5.83 -13.37 -2.04
N GLU A 39 -6.90 -14.11 -2.32
CA GLU A 39 -7.09 -15.48 -1.81
C GLU A 39 -6.00 -16.44 -2.32
N ARG A 40 -5.62 -16.36 -3.60
CA ARG A 40 -4.49 -17.13 -4.16
C ARG A 40 -3.16 -16.82 -3.48
N ASN A 41 -2.98 -15.60 -2.97
CA ASN A 41 -1.81 -15.20 -2.20
C ASN A 41 -1.92 -15.53 -0.70
N GLY A 42 -2.94 -16.30 -0.29
CA GLY A 42 -3.14 -16.69 1.11
C GLY A 42 -3.68 -15.56 2.00
N ILE A 43 -4.29 -14.52 1.40
CA ILE A 43 -4.84 -13.37 2.12
C ILE A 43 -6.35 -13.47 2.15
N TYR A 44 -6.92 -13.69 3.34
CA TYR A 44 -8.37 -13.69 3.53
C TYR A 44 -8.94 -12.26 3.46
N LEU A 45 -9.83 -11.98 2.50
CA LEU A 45 -10.45 -10.66 2.34
C LEU A 45 -11.93 -10.68 2.72
N ARG A 46 -12.34 -9.77 3.59
CA ARG A 46 -13.75 -9.48 3.88
C ARG A 46 -14.03 -8.00 3.81
N THR A 47 -15.16 -7.65 3.20
CA THR A 47 -15.57 -6.26 3.05
C THR A 47 -17.09 -6.09 3.19
N LEU A 48 -17.52 -4.84 3.41
CA LEU A 48 -18.92 -4.43 3.34
C LEU A 48 -19.40 -4.18 1.91
N SER A 49 -18.50 -3.79 0.99
CA SER A 49 -18.85 -3.47 -0.39
C SER A 49 -17.79 -3.94 -1.38
N ASN A 50 -18.25 -4.54 -2.48
CA ASN A 50 -17.39 -4.91 -3.60
C ASN A 50 -16.71 -3.69 -4.25
N SER A 51 -17.33 -2.51 -4.24
CA SER A 51 -16.72 -1.29 -4.79
C SER A 51 -15.44 -0.92 -4.04
N THR A 52 -15.42 -1.14 -2.72
CA THR A 52 -14.24 -0.86 -1.87
C THR A 52 -13.06 -1.74 -2.26
N ILE A 53 -13.29 -2.98 -2.70
CA ILE A 53 -12.22 -3.88 -3.17
C ILE A 53 -11.53 -3.30 -4.41
N ALA A 54 -12.31 -2.87 -5.41
CA ALA A 54 -11.76 -2.33 -6.65
C ALA A 54 -11.09 -0.96 -6.41
N GLU A 55 -11.72 -0.09 -5.61
CA GLU A 55 -11.13 1.19 -5.22
C GLU A 55 -9.77 1.01 -4.54
N GLU A 56 -9.67 0.02 -3.65
CA GLU A 56 -8.50 -0.21 -2.79
C GLU A 56 -7.61 -1.37 -3.27
N SER A 57 -7.77 -1.78 -4.53
CA SER A 57 -6.94 -2.81 -5.16
C SER A 57 -5.44 -2.52 -4.94
N PRO A 58 -4.59 -3.54 -4.71
CA PRO A 58 -3.14 -3.34 -4.58
C PRO A 58 -2.54 -2.55 -5.76
N GLY A 59 -3.04 -2.76 -6.98
CA GLY A 59 -2.60 -2.04 -8.18
C GLY A 59 -2.97 -0.56 -8.22
N SER A 60 -3.84 -0.09 -7.32
CA SER A 60 -4.22 1.32 -7.16
C SER A 60 -3.15 2.15 -6.45
N TYR A 61 -2.21 1.49 -5.78
CA TYR A 61 -1.13 2.09 -5.01
C TYR A 61 0.22 1.95 -5.73
N LYS A 62 1.21 2.76 -5.33
CA LYS A 62 2.60 2.56 -5.76
C LYS A 62 3.16 1.27 -5.15
N ASP A 63 4.27 0.80 -5.70
CA ASP A 63 5.02 -0.26 -5.05
C ASP A 63 5.60 0.28 -3.73
N ILE A 64 5.29 -0.38 -2.62
CA ILE A 64 5.79 0.00 -1.30
C ILE A 64 7.31 -0.19 -1.21
N ASP A 65 7.87 -1.18 -1.91
CA ASP A 65 9.30 -1.46 -1.86
C ASP A 65 10.11 -0.36 -2.55
N GLU A 66 9.58 0.25 -3.62
CA GLU A 66 10.16 1.44 -4.24
C GLU A 66 10.14 2.66 -3.29
N VAL A 67 9.02 2.90 -2.61
CA VAL A 67 8.89 4.02 -1.66
C VAL A 67 9.86 3.86 -0.48
N ILE A 68 9.96 2.66 0.09
CA ILE A 68 10.90 2.36 1.18
C ILE A 68 12.35 2.52 0.70
N SER A 69 12.67 2.05 -0.51
CA SER A 69 14.01 2.20 -1.10
C SER A 69 14.41 3.66 -1.25
N ALA A 70 13.49 4.53 -1.68
CA ALA A 70 13.74 5.97 -1.79
C ALA A 70 14.00 6.62 -0.42
N VAL A 71 13.24 6.25 0.62
CA VAL A 71 13.40 6.77 1.98
C VAL A 71 14.73 6.32 2.61
N ILE A 72 15.13 5.08 2.38
CA ILE A 72 16.44 4.55 2.82
C ILE A 72 17.57 5.27 2.09
N GLY A 73 17.47 5.39 0.75
CA GLY A 73 18.48 6.07 -0.07
C GLY A 73 18.66 7.55 0.28
N ALA A 74 17.60 8.20 0.78
CA ALA A 74 17.65 9.58 1.28
C ALA A 74 18.07 9.70 2.76
N ASN A 75 18.47 8.60 3.42
CA ASN A 75 18.83 8.54 4.84
C ASN A 75 17.74 9.09 5.79
N LEU A 76 16.47 8.95 5.41
CA LEU A 76 15.34 9.47 6.18
C LEU A 76 14.82 8.45 7.20
N ALA A 77 14.86 7.15 6.91
CA ALA A 77 14.50 6.12 7.87
C ALA A 77 15.30 4.83 7.67
N LEU A 78 15.33 3.98 8.70
CA LEU A 78 15.95 2.66 8.66
C LEU A 78 14.85 1.59 8.78
N PRO A 79 14.93 0.50 8.00
CA PRO A 79 14.00 -0.61 8.12
C PRO A 79 14.19 -1.33 9.46
N VAL A 80 13.10 -1.79 10.04
CA VAL A 80 13.10 -2.55 11.30
C VAL A 80 12.51 -3.94 11.08
N ALA A 81 11.34 -4.00 10.44
CA ALA A 81 10.64 -5.24 10.11
C ALA A 81 9.75 -5.03 8.88
N ARG A 82 9.39 -6.14 8.22
CA ARG A 82 8.37 -6.18 7.17
C ARG A 82 7.24 -7.10 7.60
N ASN A 83 6.01 -6.62 7.49
CA ASN A 83 4.82 -7.42 7.73
C ASN A 83 4.22 -7.86 6.39
N VAL A 84 3.66 -9.06 6.37
CA VAL A 84 2.90 -9.59 5.23
C VAL A 84 1.49 -9.92 5.73
N PRO A 85 0.43 -9.41 5.08
CA PRO A 85 -0.93 -9.66 5.55
C PRO A 85 -1.34 -11.12 5.34
N ILE A 86 -2.11 -11.66 6.28
CA ILE A 86 -2.81 -12.95 6.15
C ILE A 86 -4.34 -12.76 6.07
N ALA A 87 -4.84 -11.60 6.51
CA ALA A 87 -6.25 -11.25 6.44
C ALA A 87 -6.43 -9.73 6.35
N VAL A 88 -7.47 -9.28 5.65
CA VAL A 88 -7.85 -7.87 5.49
C VAL A 88 -9.37 -7.76 5.67
N MET A 89 -9.78 -6.90 6.60
CA MET A 89 -11.19 -6.55 6.85
C MET A 89 -11.36 -5.06 6.52
N LYS A 90 -12.17 -4.73 5.51
CA LYS A 90 -12.31 -3.33 5.03
C LYS A 90 -13.78 -2.90 4.94
N GLY A 91 -14.13 -1.84 5.64
CA GLY A 91 -15.43 -1.15 5.56
C GLY A 91 -15.45 -0.09 4.47
#